data_AF-A0A0N4W899-F1
#
_entry.id   AF-A0A0N4W899-F1
#
_cell.length_a   1.000
_cell.length_b   1.000
_cell.length_c   1.000
_cell.angle_alpha   90.00
_cell.angle_beta   90.00
_cell.angle_gamma   90.00
#
_symmetry.space_group_name_H-M   'P 1'
#
loop_
_entity.id
_entity.type
_entity.pdbx_description
1 polymer ?
#
loop_
_entity_poly.entity_id
_entity_poly.type
_entity_poly.pdbx_seq_one_letter_code
_entity_poly.pdbx_strand_id
1 'polypeptide(L)'
;MVKPSPGLSDIVRPHKAGRPPATIAKHLGIHRSVVYRTLQRYRDFGGSKTAEEVKNLVLLARCMDIGASHVHMNEKCCGPLWDQLGECLAEVITKIESVRSKRECTKAWIMLISYVVDGMKCGYMDEWKRKTNNRLTNGCPTSRDDVVESR
;
A
#
# COMPACT_ATOMS: atom_id res chain seq x y z
N MET A 1 -13.82 21.80 -10.44
CA MET A 1 -14.44 20.56 -9.93
C MET A 1 -13.43 19.42 -10.04
N VAL A 2 -12.94 18.91 -8.92
CA VAL A 2 -12.05 17.73 -8.89
C VAL A 2 -12.94 16.50 -9.13
N LYS A 3 -12.70 15.74 -10.20
CA LYS A 3 -13.40 14.46 -10.40
C LYS A 3 -12.96 13.49 -9.29
N PRO A 4 -13.89 12.79 -8.62
CA PRO A 4 -13.52 11.80 -7.62
C PRO A 4 -12.63 10.73 -8.26
N SER A 5 -11.59 10.31 -7.52
CA SER A 5 -10.70 9.26 -7.98
C SER A 5 -11.49 7.98 -8.27
N PRO A 6 -11.29 7.34 -9.43
CA PRO A 6 -12.05 6.15 -9.81
C PRO A 6 -11.78 5.00 -8.85
N GLY A 7 -12.86 4.33 -8.44
CA GLY A 7 -12.81 3.21 -7.53
C GLY A 7 -12.37 1.91 -8.20
N LEU A 8 -12.13 0.87 -7.39
CA LEU A 8 -11.76 -0.47 -7.86
C LEU A 8 -12.74 -1.02 -8.90
N SER A 9 -14.04 -0.83 -8.68
CA SER A 9 -15.12 -1.26 -9.57
C SER A 9 -15.05 -0.62 -10.95
N ASP A 10 -14.59 0.62 -11.02
CA ASP A 10 -14.50 1.39 -12.27
C ASP A 10 -13.39 0.85 -13.18
N ILE A 11 -12.42 0.13 -12.59
CA ILE A 11 -11.30 -0.49 -13.31
C ILE A 11 -11.56 -1.99 -13.58
N VAL A 12 -12.03 -2.73 -12.58
CA VAL A 12 -12.17 -4.20 -12.67
C VAL A 12 -13.36 -4.60 -13.55
N ARG A 13 -14.49 -3.91 -13.47
CA ARG A 13 -15.71 -4.26 -14.22
C ARG A 13 -15.50 -4.14 -15.74
N PRO A 14 -14.93 -3.04 -16.29
CA PRO A 14 -14.66 -2.96 -17.71
C PRO A 14 -13.60 -3.95 -18.18
N HIS A 15 -12.61 -4.25 -17.34
CA HIS A 15 -11.58 -5.25 -17.66
C HIS A 15 -12.17 -6.66 -17.78
N LYS A 16 -13.07 -7.05 -16.86
CA LYS A 16 -13.82 -8.32 -16.97
C LYS A 16 -14.72 -8.36 -18.21
N ALA A 17 -15.23 -7.22 -18.65
CA ALA A 17 -15.96 -7.08 -19.91
C ALA A 17 -15.05 -7.06 -21.16
N GLY A 18 -13.77 -7.42 -21.03
CA GLY A 18 -12.82 -7.53 -22.14
C GLY A 18 -12.17 -6.21 -22.58
N ARG A 19 -12.37 -5.10 -21.86
CA ARG A 19 -11.73 -3.83 -22.24
C ARG A 19 -10.23 -3.85 -21.92
N PRO A 20 -9.36 -3.45 -22.86
CA PRO A 20 -7.93 -3.33 -22.60
C PRO A 20 -7.63 -2.29 -21.51
N PRO A 21 -6.63 -2.51 -20.64
CA PRO A 21 -6.19 -1.55 -19.61
C PRO A 21 -5.93 -0.13 -20.13
N ALA A 22 -5.45 -0.01 -21.37
CA ALA A 22 -5.22 1.25 -22.06
C ALA A 22 -6.50 2.08 -22.24
N THR A 23 -7.57 1.41 -22.65
CA THR A 23 -8.87 2.03 -22.93
C THR A 23 -9.55 2.44 -21.62
N ILE A 24 -9.38 1.65 -20.56
CA ILE A 24 -9.87 1.96 -19.22
C ILE A 24 -9.16 3.20 -18.67
N ALA A 25 -7.82 3.24 -18.77
CA ALA A 25 -7.02 4.39 -18.35
C ALA A 25 -7.47 5.69 -19.04
N LYS A 26 -7.64 5.65 -20.38
CA LYS A 26 -8.11 6.79 -21.18
C LYS A 26 -9.52 7.23 -20.78
N HIS A 27 -10.42 6.29 -20.54
CA HIS A 27 -11.81 6.57 -20.17
C HIS A 27 -11.94 7.21 -18.79
N LEU A 28 -11.13 6.75 -17.83
CA LEU A 28 -11.12 7.24 -16.45
C LEU A 28 -10.21 8.45 -16.24
N GLY A 29 -9.42 8.84 -17.24
CA GLY A 29 -8.46 9.94 -17.13
C GLY A 29 -7.33 9.66 -16.14
N ILE A 30 -6.97 8.39 -15.95
CA ILE A 30 -5.91 7.96 -15.03
C ILE A 30 -4.73 7.34 -15.77
N HIS A 31 -3.57 7.33 -15.14
CA HIS A 31 -2.38 6.74 -15.72
C HIS A 31 -2.49 5.21 -15.84
N ARG A 32 -1.97 4.63 -16.92
CA ARG A 32 -2.03 3.17 -17.20
C ARG A 32 -1.45 2.33 -16.07
N SER A 33 -0.38 2.81 -15.41
CA SER A 33 0.24 2.10 -14.27
C SER A 33 -0.72 1.89 -13.10
N VAL A 34 -1.68 2.81 -12.89
CA VAL A 34 -2.70 2.69 -11.84
C VAL A 34 -3.67 1.56 -12.16
N VAL A 35 -4.04 1.43 -13.44
CA VAL A 35 -4.89 0.33 -13.93
C VAL A 35 -4.19 -1.02 -13.76
N TYR A 36 -2.93 -1.14 -14.21
CA TYR A 36 -2.17 -2.38 -14.07
C TYR A 36 -1.94 -2.78 -12.61
N ARG A 37 -1.55 -1.83 -11.74
CA ARG A 37 -1.36 -2.09 -10.31
C ARG A 37 -2.66 -2.58 -9.65
N THR A 38 -3.78 -1.96 -10.01
CA THR A 38 -5.09 -2.32 -9.48
C THR A 38 -5.53 -3.72 -9.93
N LEU A 39 -5.34 -4.04 -11.21
CA LEU A 39 -5.67 -5.37 -11.75
C LEU A 39 -4.75 -6.47 -11.23
N GLN A 40 -3.47 -6.16 -11.00
CA GLN A 40 -2.52 -7.09 -10.40
C GLN A 40 -2.95 -7.43 -8.97
N ARG A 41 -3.21 -6.42 -8.14
CA ARG A 41 -3.76 -6.60 -6.79
C ARG A 41 -5.04 -7.44 -6.83
N TYR A 42 -6.00 -7.12 -7.70
CA TYR A 42 -7.23 -7.90 -7.84
C TYR A 42 -6.98 -9.39 -8.16
N ARG A 43 -5.95 -9.69 -8.95
CA ARG A 43 -5.57 -11.06 -9.32
C ARG A 43 -4.90 -11.80 -8.17
N ASP A 44 -3.98 -11.14 -7.47
CA ASP A 44 -3.24 -11.69 -6.33
C ASP A 44 -4.18 -12.08 -5.18
N PHE A 45 -5.35 -11.43 -5.07
CA PHE A 45 -6.38 -11.74 -4.06
C PHE A 45 -7.44 -12.77 -4.50
N GLY A 46 -7.27 -13.42 -5.66
CA GLY A 46 -8.09 -14.58 -6.04
C GLY A 46 -9.36 -14.29 -6.83
N GLY A 47 -9.42 -13.18 -7.56
CA GLY A 47 -10.15 -13.14 -8.83
C GLY A 47 -11.69 -13.24 -8.83
N SER A 48 -12.43 -13.33 -7.73
CA SER A 48 -13.90 -13.10 -7.71
C SER A 48 -14.42 -13.04 -6.29
N LYS A 49 -14.76 -11.86 -5.76
CA LYS A 49 -14.97 -11.73 -4.32
C LYS A 49 -15.99 -10.65 -3.96
N THR A 50 -16.90 -11.01 -3.05
CA THR A 50 -18.12 -10.29 -2.64
C THR A 50 -17.86 -8.84 -2.22
N ALA A 51 -18.90 -8.00 -2.11
CA ALA A 51 -18.75 -6.59 -1.72
C ALA A 51 -17.96 -6.38 -0.41
N GLU A 52 -18.01 -7.35 0.50
CA GLU A 52 -17.29 -7.34 1.76
C GLU A 52 -15.78 -7.55 1.58
N GLU A 53 -15.38 -8.42 0.65
CA GLU A 53 -13.97 -8.62 0.32
C GLU A 53 -13.38 -7.42 -0.45
N VAL A 54 -14.20 -6.73 -1.26
CA VAL A 54 -13.80 -5.47 -1.91
C VAL A 54 -13.54 -4.37 -0.88
N LYS A 55 -14.33 -4.27 0.20
CA LYS A 55 -14.05 -3.34 1.31
C LYS A 55 -12.74 -3.69 2.01
N ASN A 56 -12.46 -4.98 2.23
CA ASN A 56 -11.19 -5.44 2.78
C ASN A 56 -10.00 -5.03 1.90
N LEU A 57 -10.14 -5.13 0.57
CA LEU A 57 -9.13 -4.64 -0.37
C LEU A 57 -8.92 -3.13 -0.31
N VAL A 58 -9.98 -2.35 -0.13
CA VAL A 58 -9.88 -0.88 0.02
C VAL A 58 -9.20 -0.52 1.34
N LEU A 59 -9.58 -1.18 2.43
CA LEU A 59 -8.94 -1.00 3.74
C LEU A 59 -7.45 -1.35 3.67
N LEU A 60 -7.11 -2.49 3.08
CA LEU A 60 -5.71 -2.92 2.90
C LEU A 60 -4.93 -1.95 2.02
N ALA A 61 -5.48 -1.54 0.87
CA ALA A 61 -4.84 -0.56 0.01
C ALA A 61 -4.57 0.74 0.76
N ARG A 62 -5.52 1.18 1.59
CA ARG A 62 -5.33 2.38 2.42
C ARG A 62 -4.24 2.18 3.47
N CYS A 63 -4.19 1.04 4.14
CA CYS A 63 -3.13 0.71 5.09
C CYS A 63 -1.76 0.72 4.38
N MET A 64 -1.66 0.12 3.19
CA MET A 64 -0.42 0.12 2.41
C MET A 64 0.01 1.53 2.00
N ASP A 65 -0.91 2.39 1.56
CA ASP A 65 -0.60 3.78 1.19
C ASP A 65 -0.10 4.60 2.40
N ILE A 66 -0.69 4.37 3.59
CA ILE A 66 -0.20 4.96 4.84
C ILE A 66 1.24 4.49 5.11
N GLY A 67 1.49 3.19 5.07
CA GLY A 67 2.83 2.62 5.24
C GLY A 67 3.87 3.18 4.27
N ALA A 68 3.53 3.25 2.99
CA ALA A 68 4.40 3.80 1.95
C ALA A 68 4.76 5.27 2.20
N SER A 69 3.82 6.06 2.71
CA SER A 69 4.06 7.48 3.03
C SER A 69 5.12 7.67 4.11
N HIS A 70 5.26 6.72 5.04
CA HIS A 70 6.22 6.82 6.15
C HIS A 70 7.69 6.66 5.72
N VAL A 71 7.96 6.06 4.54
CA VAL A 71 9.32 5.96 3.96
C VAL A 71 9.97 7.33 3.72
N HIS A 72 9.16 8.37 3.51
CA HIS A 72 9.61 9.72 3.23
C HIS A 72 9.71 10.60 4.49
N MET A 73 9.08 10.18 5.60
CA MET A 73 9.05 10.94 6.84
C MET A 73 10.21 10.58 7.77
N ASN A 74 10.58 9.30 7.84
CA ASN A 74 11.68 8.84 8.69
C ASN A 74 12.32 7.59 8.09
N GLU A 75 13.60 7.66 7.74
CA GLU A 75 14.35 6.52 7.18
C GLU A 75 14.54 5.36 8.18
N LYS A 76 14.18 5.57 9.46
CA LYS A 76 14.28 4.59 10.54
C LYS A 76 12.95 3.95 10.95
N CYS A 77 11.88 4.09 10.17
CA CYS A 77 10.64 3.32 10.40
C CYS A 77 10.86 1.82 10.10
N CYS A 78 11.75 1.17 10.84
CA CYS A 78 12.11 -0.22 10.69
C CYS A 78 10.96 -1.16 11.10
N GLY A 79 11.00 -2.40 10.60
CA GLY A 79 10.02 -3.45 10.88
C GLY A 79 9.51 -3.51 12.35
N PRO A 80 10.38 -3.39 13.37
CA PRO A 80 9.97 -3.45 14.78
C PRO A 80 9.03 -2.34 15.25
N LEU A 81 9.06 -1.15 14.64
CA LEU A 81 8.16 -0.06 15.02
C LEU A 81 6.69 -0.40 14.71
N TRP A 82 6.46 -1.14 13.63
CA TRP A 82 5.12 -1.61 13.28
C TRP A 82 4.64 -2.69 14.25
N ASP A 83 5.54 -3.57 14.68
CA ASP A 83 5.22 -4.60 15.66
C ASP A 83 4.85 -3.98 17.03
N GLN A 84 5.63 -2.99 17.49
CA GLN A 84 5.33 -2.20 18.70
C GLN A 84 3.99 -1.46 18.60
N LEU A 85 3.66 -0.90 17.43
CA LEU A 85 2.36 -0.27 17.21
C LEU A 85 1.21 -1.28 17.39
N GLY A 86 1.36 -2.49 16.85
CA GLY A 86 0.39 -3.57 17.03
C GLY A 86 0.22 -3.98 18.49
N GLU A 87 1.33 -4.11 19.22
CA GLU A 87 1.31 -4.41 20.66
C GLU A 87 0.62 -3.30 21.47
N CYS A 88 0.94 -2.02 21.24
CA CYS A 88 0.30 -0.91 21.92
C CYS A 88 -1.20 -0.83 21.64
N LEU A 89 -1.62 -1.04 20.39
CA LEU A 89 -3.05 -1.06 20.02
C LEU A 89 -3.78 -2.23 20.69
N ALA A 90 -3.17 -3.42 20.70
CA ALA A 90 -3.71 -4.60 21.35
C ALA A 90 -3.85 -4.38 22.86
N GLU A 91 -2.84 -3.78 23.51
CA GLU A 91 -2.87 -3.46 24.94
C GLU A 91 -4.02 -2.50 25.28
N VAL A 92 -4.18 -1.40 24.53
CA VAL A 92 -5.24 -0.42 24.79
C VAL A 92 -6.62 -1.04 24.58
N ILE A 93 -6.82 -1.79 23.50
CA ILE A 93 -8.11 -2.41 23.17
C ILE A 93 -8.48 -3.52 24.17
N THR A 94 -7.52 -4.32 24.63
CA THR A 94 -7.77 -5.40 25.59
C THR A 94 -8.02 -4.90 27.02
N LYS A 95 -7.76 -3.63 27.32
CA LYS A 95 -8.19 -2.99 28.59
C LYS A 95 -9.69 -2.67 28.61
N ILE A 96 -10.34 -2.59 27.45
CA ILE A 96 -11.77 -2.27 27.35
C ILE A 96 -12.60 -3.48 27.81
N GLU A 97 -13.45 -3.27 28.82
CA GLU A 97 -14.21 -4.36 29.46
C GLU A 97 -15.11 -5.13 28.49
N SER A 98 -15.84 -4.43 27.61
CA SER A 98 -16.73 -5.04 26.62
C SER A 98 -15.99 -5.88 25.58
N VAL A 99 -14.69 -5.63 25.38
CA VAL A 99 -13.81 -6.41 24.52
C VAL A 99 -13.28 -7.62 25.28
N ARG A 100 -12.59 -7.38 26.41
CA ARG A 100 -11.89 -8.44 27.16
C ARG A 100 -12.83 -9.48 27.76
N SER A 101 -14.06 -9.09 28.10
CA SER A 101 -15.08 -10.00 28.67
C SER A 101 -15.57 -11.04 27.67
N LYS A 102 -15.33 -10.86 26.36
CA LYS A 102 -15.80 -11.76 25.31
C LYS A 102 -14.62 -12.28 24.50
N ARG A 103 -14.28 -13.56 24.67
CA ARG A 103 -13.14 -14.22 23.99
C ARG A 103 -13.12 -13.98 22.47
N GLU A 104 -14.26 -14.17 21.80
CA GLU A 104 -14.35 -13.99 20.35
C GLU A 104 -14.25 -12.51 19.93
N CYS A 105 -14.68 -11.58 20.79
CA CYS A 105 -14.50 -10.14 20.57
C CYS A 105 -13.01 -9.79 20.62
N THR A 106 -12.31 -10.24 21.67
CA THR A 106 -10.85 -10.06 21.78
C THR A 106 -10.13 -10.61 20.55
N LYS A 107 -10.44 -11.85 20.12
CA LYS A 107 -9.83 -12.43 18.91
C LYS A 107 -10.08 -11.59 17.67
N ALA A 108 -11.32 -11.14 17.44
CA ALA A 108 -11.66 -10.33 16.29
C ALA A 108 -10.88 -9.01 16.26
N TRP A 109 -10.74 -8.35 17.41
CA TRP A 109 -9.95 -7.14 17.54
C TRP A 109 -8.45 -7.37 17.31
N ILE A 110 -7.88 -8.42 17.89
CA ILE A 110 -6.47 -8.78 17.65
C ILE A 110 -6.23 -9.06 16.16
N MET A 111 -7.12 -9.83 15.52
CA MET A 111 -7.02 -10.10 14.08
C MET A 111 -7.11 -8.82 13.24
N LEU A 112 -8.01 -7.89 13.58
CA LEU A 112 -8.14 -6.62 12.88
C LEU A 112 -6.88 -5.75 13.03
N ILE A 113 -6.34 -5.67 14.24
CA ILE A 113 -5.11 -4.92 14.52
C ILE A 113 -3.95 -5.50 13.72
N SER A 114 -3.76 -6.82 13.74
CA SER A 114 -2.75 -7.50 12.94
C SER A 114 -2.92 -7.19 11.45
N TYR A 115 -4.14 -7.27 10.93
CA TYR A 115 -4.42 -6.99 9.51
C TYR A 115 -4.04 -5.55 9.10
N VAL A 116 -4.38 -4.56 9.92
CA VAL A 116 -4.08 -3.15 9.66
C VAL A 116 -2.57 -2.89 9.74
N VAL A 117 -1.92 -3.40 10.78
CA VAL A 117 -0.47 -3.23 11.00
C VAL A 117 0.34 -3.92 9.90
N ASP A 118 -0.01 -5.15 9.55
CA ASP A 118 0.65 -5.88 8.47
C ASP A 118 0.49 -5.16 7.13
N GLY A 119 -0.70 -4.60 6.85
CA GLY A 119 -0.93 -3.79 5.66
C GLY A 119 -0.01 -2.57 5.59
N MET A 120 0.15 -1.84 6.69
CA MET A 120 1.09 -0.70 6.77
C MET A 120 2.55 -1.16 6.63
N LYS A 121 2.94 -2.22 7.32
CA LYS A 121 4.30 -2.80 7.23
C LYS A 121 4.65 -3.21 5.81
N CYS A 122 3.73 -3.89 5.11
CA CYS A 122 3.91 -4.29 3.71
C CYS A 122 4.07 -3.06 2.80
N GLY A 123 3.18 -2.06 2.93
CA GLY A 123 3.27 -0.84 2.14
C GLY A 123 4.58 -0.07 2.35
N TYR A 124 5.05 0.01 3.60
CA TYR A 124 6.35 0.59 3.93
C TYR A 124 7.49 -0.19 3.26
N MET A 125 7.53 -1.52 3.43
CA MET A 125 8.59 -2.36 2.90
C MET A 125 8.66 -2.32 1.36
N ASP A 126 7.51 -2.28 0.69
CA ASP A 126 7.41 -2.17 -0.77
C ASP A 126 7.91 -0.82 -1.30
N GLU A 127 7.58 0.27 -0.62
CA GLU A 127 8.07 1.60 -1.00
C GLU A 127 9.55 1.78 -0.63
N TRP A 128 10.00 1.24 0.50
CA TRP A 128 11.40 1.24 0.90
C TRP A 128 12.28 0.54 -0.13
N LYS A 129 11.92 -0.68 -0.54
CA LYS A 129 12.61 -1.43 -1.60
C LYS A 129 12.66 -0.66 -2.93
N ARG A 130 11.58 0.03 -3.30
CA ARG A 130 11.53 0.88 -4.49
C ARG A 130 12.47 2.08 -4.39
N LYS A 131 12.47 2.77 -3.24
CA LYS A 131 13.36 3.91 -2.97
C LYS A 131 14.83 3.48 -2.99
N THR A 132 15.19 2.36 -2.36
CA THR A 132 16.56 1.84 -2.36
C THR A 132 17.01 1.39 -3.74
N ASN A 133 16.16 0.69 -4.50
CA ASN A 133 16.48 0.30 -5.88
C ASN A 133 16.65 1.53 -6.78
N ASN A 134 15.80 2.54 -6.67
CA ASN A 134 15.94 3.78 -7.44
C ASN A 134 17.21 4.58 -7.07
N ARG A 135 17.67 4.51 -5.82
CA ARG A 135 18.97 5.09 -5.43
C ARG A 135 20.14 4.35 -6.08
N LEU A 136 20.06 3.02 -6.19
CA LEU A 136 21.08 2.20 -6.87
C LEU A 136 21.09 2.45 -8.39
N THR A 137 19.94 2.67 -9.02
CA THR A 137 19.87 2.93 -10.47
C THR A 137 20.25 4.36 -10.85
N ASN A 138 20.05 5.35 -9.96
CA ASN A 138 20.40 6.74 -10.21
C ASN A 138 21.81 7.12 -9.72
N GLY A 139 22.58 6.15 -9.24
CA GLY A 139 23.99 6.29 -8.87
C GLY A 139 24.94 6.21 -10.07
N CYS A 140 24.73 7.02 -11.10
CA CYS A 140 25.81 7.39 -12.02
C CYS A 140 25.49 8.72 -12.69
N PRO A 141 26.03 9.83 -12.20
CA PRO A 141 26.43 10.95 -13.02
C PRO A 141 27.89 10.73 -13.42
N THR A 142 28.10 10.43 -14.70
CA THR A 142 29.35 10.71 -15.37
C THR A 142 29.66 12.20 -15.23
N SER A 143 30.79 12.55 -14.63
CA SER A 143 31.47 13.82 -14.88
C SER A 143 32.90 13.49 -15.31
N ARG A 144 33.03 13.22 -16.61
CA ARG A 144 34.23 13.59 -17.37
C ARG A 144 34.14 15.09 -17.69
N ASP A 145 35.31 15.66 -17.95
CA ASP A 145 35.61 17.02 -18.44
C ASP A 145 35.78 18.04 -17.28
N ASP A 146 36.88 18.78 -17.10
CA ASP A 146 38.05 18.99 -17.95
C ASP A 146 39.29 19.52 -17.16
N VAL A 147 40.42 19.40 -17.84
CA VAL A 147 41.81 19.85 -17.59
C VAL A 147 41.95 21.33 -17.18
N VAL A 148 42.94 21.67 -16.32
CA VAL A 148 43.94 22.75 -16.57
C VAL A 148 45.11 22.67 -15.58
N GLU A 149 46.28 22.87 -16.18
CA GLU A 149 47.67 22.78 -15.74
C GLU A 149 48.19 23.99 -14.92
N SER A 150 49.41 23.84 -14.37
CA SER A 150 50.34 24.84 -13.78
C SER A 150 50.07 25.24 -12.31
N ARG A 151 51.01 25.21 -11.37
CA ARG A 151 52.49 25.25 -11.37
C ARG A 151 53.08 24.42 -10.24
#